data_AF-A0A7D5LZ66-F1
#
_entry.id   AF-A0A7D5LZ66-F1
#
_cell.length_a   1.000
_cell.length_b   1.000
_cell.length_c   1.000
_cell.angle_alpha   90.00
_cell.angle_beta   90.00
_cell.angle_gamma   90.00
#
_symmetry.space_group_name_H-M   'P 1'
#
loop_
_entity.id
_entity.type
_entity.pdbx_description
1 polymer ?
#
loop_
_entity_poly.entity_id
_entity_poly.type
_entity_poly.pdbx_seq_one_letter_code
_entity_poly.pdbx_strand_id
1 'polypeptide(L)'
;MVSYNDHLKKILSQTLDSYAILKEIQDKPGDLEVIKREMLKINGFLKVSTNNIDEYKITVSDFKNLKSKFNHYLENYFFEKEIDTMAPLYSNDSHRMKNMRLKIIEALDDRKMIESIEDLIEKL
;
A
#
# COMPACT_ATOMS: atom_id res chain seq x y z
N MET A 1 11.35 14.73 -20.45
CA MET A 1 10.44 15.08 -19.33
C MET A 1 9.50 13.90 -19.18
N VAL A 2 9.45 13.27 -18.00
CA VAL A 2 8.52 12.14 -17.74
C VAL A 2 7.10 12.72 -17.73
N SER A 3 6.15 12.11 -18.44
CA SER A 3 4.77 12.60 -18.43
C SER A 3 4.13 12.41 -17.06
N TYR A 4 3.08 13.17 -16.74
CA TYR A 4 2.34 12.98 -15.49
C TYR A 4 1.79 11.55 -15.35
N ASN A 5 1.36 10.94 -16.47
CA ASN A 5 0.90 9.56 -16.52
C ASN A 5 2.03 8.56 -16.24
N ASP A 6 3.22 8.75 -16.83
CA ASP A 6 4.39 7.89 -16.57
C ASP A 6 4.83 7.96 -15.11
N HIS A 7 4.80 9.16 -14.52
CA HIS A 7 5.13 9.36 -13.13
C HIS A 7 4.13 8.64 -12.20
N LEU A 8 2.84 8.80 -12.45
CA LEU A 8 1.79 8.10 -11.72
C LEU A 8 1.94 6.58 -11.88
N LYS A 9 2.06 6.08 -13.11
CA LYS A 9 2.22 4.64 -13.41
C LYS A 9 3.39 4.03 -12.66
N LYS A 10 4.52 4.75 -12.56
CA LYS A 10 5.68 4.32 -11.78
C LYS A 10 5.36 4.18 -10.30
N ILE A 11 4.70 5.17 -9.69
CA ILE A 11 4.34 5.12 -8.25
C ILE A 11 3.35 3.98 -7.98
N LEU A 12 2.35 3.82 -8.85
CA LEU A 12 1.36 2.75 -8.76
C LEU A 12 2.01 1.37 -8.87
N SER A 13 2.95 1.19 -9.81
CA SER A 13 3.69 -0.07 -9.96
C SER A 13 4.53 -0.38 -8.71
N GLN A 14 5.22 0.62 -8.15
CA GLN A 14 5.98 0.46 -6.90
C GLN A 14 5.09 0.11 -5.70
N THR A 15 3.84 0.56 -5.70
CA THR A 15 2.84 0.18 -4.70
C THR A 15 2.50 -1.31 -4.82
N LEU A 16 2.26 -1.80 -6.03
CA LEU A 16 2.00 -3.22 -6.30
C LEU A 16 3.21 -4.10 -5.96
N ASP A 17 4.43 -3.65 -6.26
CA ASP A 17 5.66 -4.39 -5.91
C ASP A 17 5.76 -4.62 -4.39
N SER A 18 5.56 -3.58 -3.58
CA SER A 18 5.55 -3.72 -2.11
C SER A 18 4.39 -4.57 -1.60
N TYR A 19 3.21 -4.48 -2.21
CA TYR A 19 2.07 -5.34 -1.87
C TYR A 19 2.31 -6.81 -2.20
N ALA A 20 2.95 -7.11 -3.34
CA ALA A 20 3.35 -8.47 -3.71
C ALA A 20 4.32 -9.06 -2.68
N ILE A 21 5.31 -8.28 -2.22
CA ILE A 21 6.22 -8.70 -1.15
C ILE A 21 5.44 -9.06 0.13
N LEU A 22 4.44 -8.25 0.53
CA LEU A 22 3.60 -8.58 1.69
C LEU A 22 2.88 -9.92 1.53
N LYS A 23 2.39 -10.25 0.33
CA LYS A 23 1.73 -11.55 0.07
C LYS A 23 2.70 -12.74 0.17
N GLU A 24 3.96 -12.56 -0.21
CA GLU A 24 4.96 -13.63 -0.27
C GLU A 24 5.68 -13.94 1.05
N ILE A 25 5.53 -13.07 2.07
CA ILE A 25 6.12 -13.28 3.40
C ILE A 25 5.70 -14.63 4.01
N GLN A 26 6.62 -15.29 4.72
CA GLN A 26 6.41 -16.62 5.31
C GLN A 26 6.17 -16.59 6.82
N ASP A 27 6.09 -15.40 7.41
CA ASP A 27 5.81 -15.15 8.83
C ASP A 27 6.87 -15.75 9.78
N LYS A 28 8.14 -15.75 9.37
CA LYS A 28 9.27 -16.21 10.20
C LYS A 28 9.84 -15.06 11.06
N PRO A 29 10.59 -15.36 12.14
CA PRO A 29 11.26 -14.32 12.93
C PRO A 29 12.08 -13.37 12.04
N GLY A 30 11.90 -12.06 12.25
CA GLY A 30 12.50 -11.01 11.42
C GLY A 30 11.60 -10.50 10.28
N ASP A 31 10.55 -11.24 9.90
CA ASP A 31 9.62 -10.78 8.85
C ASP A 31 8.77 -9.59 9.29
N LEU A 32 8.57 -9.36 10.60
CA LEU A 32 7.84 -8.20 11.11
C LEU A 32 8.46 -6.86 10.65
N GLU A 33 9.79 -6.79 10.59
CA GLU A 33 10.50 -5.61 10.06
C GLU A 33 10.26 -5.43 8.55
N VAL A 34 10.17 -6.54 7.82
CA VAL A 34 9.83 -6.52 6.39
C VAL A 34 8.39 -6.06 6.19
N ILE A 35 7.44 -6.59 6.96
CA ILE A 35 6.03 -6.17 6.95
C ILE A 35 5.94 -4.66 7.20
N LYS A 36 6.60 -4.18 8.26
CA LYS A 36 6.62 -2.75 8.61
C LYS A 36 7.16 -1.90 7.46
N ARG A 37 8.31 -2.29 6.91
CA ARG A 37 8.97 -1.53 5.84
C ARG A 37 8.12 -1.45 4.58
N GLU A 38 7.57 -2.57 4.11
CA GLU A 38 6.77 -2.58 2.88
C GLU A 38 5.42 -1.87 3.08
N MET A 39 4.79 -1.99 4.25
CA MET A 39 3.61 -1.20 4.59
C MET A 39 3.92 0.31 4.60
N LEU A 40 5.07 0.74 5.18
CA LEU A 40 5.46 2.15 5.20
C LEU A 40 5.73 2.70 3.79
N LYS A 41 6.34 1.90 2.92
CA LYS A 41 6.52 2.27 1.50
C LYS A 41 5.18 2.48 0.81
N ILE A 42 4.24 1.54 0.96
CA ILE A 42 2.88 1.67 0.40
C ILE A 42 2.24 2.96 0.90
N ASN A 43 2.22 3.20 2.22
CA ASN A 43 1.68 4.44 2.79
C ASN A 43 2.33 5.70 2.19
N GLY A 44 3.65 5.67 1.98
CA GLY A 44 4.38 6.74 1.31
C GLY A 44 3.94 6.97 -0.13
N PHE A 45 3.85 5.91 -0.93
CA PHE A 45 3.43 5.99 -2.33
C PHE A 45 1.98 6.48 -2.48
N LEU A 46 1.08 6.01 -1.60
CA LEU A 46 -0.30 6.49 -1.56
C LEU A 46 -0.36 7.98 -1.22
N LYS A 47 0.41 8.44 -0.22
CA LYS A 47 0.50 9.88 0.13
C LYS A 47 1.07 10.73 -0.99
N VAL A 48 2.07 10.22 -1.73
CA VAL A 48 2.60 10.92 -2.90
C VAL A 48 1.51 11.04 -3.96
N SER A 49 0.79 9.95 -4.23
CA SER A 49 -0.29 9.90 -5.21
C SER A 49 -1.45 10.84 -4.84
N THR A 50 -1.80 10.99 -3.57
CA THR A 50 -2.91 11.85 -3.14
C THR A 50 -2.53 13.33 -3.09
N ASN A 51 -1.29 13.67 -2.69
CA ASN A 51 -0.89 15.06 -2.42
C ASN A 51 -0.11 15.73 -3.55
N ASN A 52 0.62 14.96 -4.37
CA ASN A 52 1.58 15.49 -5.34
C ASN A 52 1.17 15.26 -6.80
N ILE A 53 0.20 14.37 -7.04
CA ILE A 53 -0.37 14.15 -8.37
C ILE A 53 -1.63 15.00 -8.51
N ASP A 54 -1.55 15.97 -9.43
CA ASP A 54 -2.69 16.78 -9.84
C ASP A 54 -3.63 15.93 -10.71
N GLU A 55 -4.80 15.61 -10.18
CA GLU A 55 -5.79 14.76 -10.84
C GLU A 55 -6.28 15.34 -12.17
N TYR A 56 -6.23 16.67 -12.34
CA TYR A 56 -6.62 17.33 -13.58
C TYR A 56 -5.57 17.22 -14.69
N LYS A 57 -4.34 16.79 -14.34
CA LYS A 57 -3.27 16.50 -15.31
C LYS A 57 -3.22 15.04 -15.72
N ILE A 58 -3.99 14.17 -15.06
CA ILE A 58 -4.16 12.78 -15.45
C ILE A 58 -5.30 12.70 -16.44
N THR A 59 -5.00 12.25 -17.65
CA THR A 59 -5.98 12.21 -18.75
C THR A 59 -7.07 11.16 -18.56
N VAL A 60 -6.88 10.23 -17.60
CA VAL A 60 -7.80 9.13 -17.31
C VAL A 60 -8.68 9.49 -16.12
N SER A 61 -10.00 9.54 -16.33
CA SER A 61 -11.00 9.91 -15.31
C SER A 61 -10.96 9.06 -14.03
N ASP A 62 -10.44 7.84 -14.15
CA ASP A 62 -10.51 6.80 -13.11
C ASP A 62 -9.57 7.09 -11.93
N PHE A 63 -8.57 7.96 -12.12
CA PHE A 63 -7.64 8.31 -11.04
C PHE A 63 -8.32 9.03 -9.87
N LYS A 64 -9.34 9.87 -10.12
CA LYS A 64 -10.09 10.54 -9.05
C LYS A 64 -10.76 9.55 -8.11
N ASN A 65 -11.37 8.50 -8.68
CA ASN A 65 -11.98 7.42 -7.89
C ASN A 65 -10.91 6.68 -7.09
N LEU A 66 -9.80 6.30 -7.73
CA LEU A 66 -8.69 5.62 -7.06
C LEU A 66 -8.10 6.43 -5.90
N LYS A 67 -7.89 7.73 -6.11
CA LYS A 67 -7.41 8.67 -5.09
C LYS A 67 -8.33 8.73 -3.87
N SER A 68 -9.65 8.63 -4.05
CA SER A 68 -10.58 8.56 -2.92
C SER A 68 -10.41 7.29 -2.08
N LYS A 69 -10.07 6.16 -2.72
CA LYS A 69 -9.75 4.90 -2.02
C LYS A 69 -8.44 5.01 -1.25
N PHE A 70 -7.43 5.66 -1.83
CA PHE A 70 -6.16 5.93 -1.15
C PHE A 70 -6.37 6.75 0.12
N ASN A 71 -7.15 7.83 0.04
CA ASN A 71 -7.49 8.65 1.21
C ASN A 71 -8.25 7.83 2.25
N HIS A 72 -9.25 7.03 1.83
CA HIS A 72 -9.96 6.16 2.75
C HIS A 72 -9.00 5.24 3.53
N TYR A 73 -8.08 4.58 2.83
CA TYR A 73 -7.12 3.71 3.49
C TYR A 73 -6.23 4.49 4.49
N LEU A 74 -5.65 5.61 4.06
CA LEU A 74 -4.75 6.42 4.87
C LEU A 74 -5.42 7.05 6.11
N GLU A 75 -6.73 7.28 6.05
CA GLU A 75 -7.51 7.88 7.15
C GLU A 75 -8.09 6.85 8.14
N ASN A 76 -8.24 5.60 7.73
CA ASN A 76 -8.96 4.59 8.53
C ASN A 76 -8.05 3.46 9.06
N TYR A 77 -6.85 3.28 8.51
CA TYR A 77 -5.94 2.20 8.91
C TYR A 77 -4.59 2.74 9.42
N PHE A 78 -4.27 2.42 10.68
CA PHE A 78 -3.09 2.95 11.39
C PHE A 78 -2.21 1.83 12.00
N PHE A 79 -1.68 0.95 11.15
CA PHE A 79 -0.94 -0.23 11.59
C PHE A 79 0.45 0.05 12.19
N GLU A 80 1.07 1.20 11.90
CA GLU A 80 2.43 1.52 12.38
C GLU A 80 2.56 1.38 13.90
N LYS A 81 1.61 1.94 14.65
CA LYS A 81 1.59 1.84 16.12
C LYS A 81 1.35 0.42 16.62
N GLU A 82 0.51 -0.34 15.92
CA GLU A 82 0.19 -1.72 16.29
C GLU A 82 1.44 -2.60 16.09
N ILE A 83 2.15 -2.43 14.97
CA ILE A 83 3.43 -3.10 14.70
C ILE A 83 4.50 -2.73 15.72
N ASP A 84 4.66 -1.44 16.04
CA ASP A 84 5.65 -0.97 17.01
C ASP A 84 5.42 -1.56 18.40
N THR A 85 4.16 -1.74 18.77
CA THR A 85 3.78 -2.39 20.04
C THR A 85 4.04 -3.89 19.99
N MET A 86 3.83 -4.53 18.83
CA MET A 86 4.05 -5.96 18.66
C MET A 86 5.52 -6.36 18.56
N ALA A 87 6.38 -5.52 18.01
CA ALA A 87 7.79 -5.83 17.76
C ALA A 87 8.57 -6.32 18.98
N PRO A 88 8.54 -5.66 20.16
CA PRO A 88 9.29 -6.13 21.33
C PRO A 88 8.66 -7.36 22.01
N LEU A 89 7.35 -7.58 21.84
CA LEU A 89 6.61 -8.60 22.59
C LEU A 89 6.44 -9.91 21.80
N TYR A 90 6.30 -9.81 20.48
CA TYR A 90 5.75 -10.87 19.63
C TYR A 90 6.49 -11.04 18.30
N SER A 91 7.68 -10.47 18.15
CA SER A 91 8.51 -10.63 16.93
C SER A 91 8.89 -12.09 16.63
N ASN A 92 8.81 -12.99 17.62
CA ASN A 92 9.02 -14.42 17.44
C ASN A 92 7.71 -15.23 17.38
N ASP A 93 6.55 -14.59 17.52
CA ASP A 93 5.23 -15.23 17.43
C ASP A 93 4.73 -15.18 15.98
N SER A 94 5.00 -16.26 15.24
CA SER A 94 4.63 -16.39 13.82
C SER A 94 3.12 -16.22 13.59
N HIS A 95 2.27 -16.66 14.51
CA HIS A 95 0.82 -16.56 14.35
C HIS A 95 0.37 -15.10 14.46
N ARG A 96 0.91 -14.36 15.43
CA ARG A 96 0.60 -12.93 15.58
C ARG A 96 1.13 -12.10 14.41
N MET A 97 2.34 -12.39 13.94
CA MET A 97 2.89 -11.73 12.74
C MET A 97 2.02 -11.98 11.51
N LYS A 98 1.61 -13.23 11.29
CA LYS A 98 0.69 -13.61 10.22
C LYS A 98 -0.63 -12.83 10.30
N ASN A 99 -1.23 -12.76 11.50
CA ASN A 99 -2.48 -12.04 11.68
C ASN A 99 -2.33 -10.53 11.39
N MET A 100 -1.23 -9.91 11.82
CA MET A 100 -0.92 -8.52 11.49
C MET A 100 -0.82 -8.32 9.97
N ARG A 101 -0.05 -9.19 9.30
CA ARG A 101 0.14 -9.15 7.85
C ARG A 101 -1.17 -9.26 7.09
N LEU A 102 -2.02 -10.23 7.48
CA LEU A 102 -3.32 -10.43 6.84
C LEU A 102 -4.24 -9.22 7.02
N LYS A 103 -4.30 -8.61 8.20
CA LYS A 103 -5.07 -7.37 8.41
C LYS A 103 -4.61 -6.22 7.52
N ILE A 104 -3.29 -6.07 7.33
CA ILE A 104 -2.74 -5.05 6.44
C ILE A 104 -3.16 -5.32 4.99
N ILE A 105 -3.05 -6.57 4.53
CA ILE A 105 -3.49 -6.98 3.19
C ILE A 105 -4.99 -6.74 3.00
N GLU A 106 -5.82 -7.17 3.95
CA GLU A 106 -7.28 -6.96 3.92
C GLU A 106 -7.64 -5.48 3.85
N ALA A 107 -6.96 -4.62 4.60
CA ALA A 107 -7.15 -3.17 4.54
C ALA A 107 -6.72 -2.57 3.19
N LEU A 108 -5.65 -3.09 2.59
CA LEU A 108 -5.19 -2.68 1.26
C LEU A 108 -6.16 -3.14 0.16
N ASP A 109 -6.80 -4.30 0.34
CA ASP A 109 -7.80 -4.83 -0.60
C ASP A 109 -9.20 -4.24 -0.38
N ASP A 110 -9.42 -3.52 0.73
CA ASP A 110 -10.68 -2.84 0.99
C ASP A 110 -11.07 -1.91 -0.16
N ARG A 111 -12.38 -1.85 -0.44
CA ARG A 111 -12.96 -1.13 -1.59
C ARG A 111 -12.32 -1.47 -2.93
N LYS A 112 -11.70 -2.65 -3.07
CA LYS A 112 -10.99 -3.09 -4.28
C LYS A 112 -9.87 -2.11 -4.66
N MET A 113 -9.13 -1.59 -3.68
CA MET A 113 -8.12 -0.56 -3.94
C MET A 113 -6.97 -1.12 -4.80
N ILE A 114 -6.40 -2.27 -4.45
CA ILE A 114 -5.33 -2.91 -5.26
C ILE A 114 -5.80 -3.24 -6.69
N GLU A 115 -6.97 -3.86 -6.85
CA GLU A 115 -7.55 -4.15 -8.17
C GLU A 115 -7.69 -2.87 -9.02
N SER A 116 -8.14 -1.76 -8.42
CA SER A 116 -8.22 -0.48 -9.13
C SER A 116 -6.86 0.18 -9.42
N ILE A 117 -5.79 -0.17 -8.68
CA ILE A 117 -4.43 0.21 -9.06
C ILE A 117 -4.02 -0.53 -10.33
N GLU A 118 -4.24 -1.85 -10.37
CA GLU A 118 -3.94 -2.71 -11.52
C GLU A 118 -4.68 -2.21 -12.77
N ASP A 119 -6.01 -2.02 -12.67
CA ASP A 119 -6.86 -1.52 -13.76
C ASP A 119 -6.37 -0.16 -14.32
N LEU A 120 -5.91 0.74 -13.44
CA LEU A 120 -5.45 2.06 -13.86
C LEU A 120 -4.09 1.98 -14.55
N ILE A 121 -3.17 1.13 -14.09
CA ILE A 121 -1.87 0.92 -14.73
C ILE A 121 -2.02 0.43 -16.17
N GLU A 122 -3.01 -0.43 -16.45
CA GLU A 122 -3.28 -0.93 -17.80
C GLU A 122 -3.79 0.18 -18.75
N LYS A 123 -4.48 1.18 -18.20
CA LYS A 123 -5.05 2.31 -18.96
C LYS A 123 -4.08 3.48 -19.15
N LEU A 124 -3.07 3.61 -18.29
CA LEU A 124 -2.01 4.64 -18.34
C LEU A 124 -0.90 4.28 -19.33
#